data_AF-A0A660WRS5-F1
#
_entry.id   AF-A0A660WRS5-F1
#
_cell.length_a   1.000
_cell.length_b   1.000
_cell.length_c   1.000
_cell.angle_alpha   90.00
_cell.angle_beta   90.00
_cell.angle_gamma   90.00
#
_symmetry.space_group_name_H-M   'P 1'
#
loop_
_entity.id
_entity.type
_entity.pdbx_description
1 polymer ?
#
loop_
_entity_poly.entity_id
_entity_poly.type
_entity_poly.pdbx_seq_one_letter_code
_entity_poly.pdbx_strand_id
1 'polypeptide(L)'
;QLYFELKKEKKELFNRLKHNLGLTDKEVREWKRISSLIYFPFDKKTKLIEQFEGYFKLKDIKIVRTDENGMPLLLPAIKPKDLKYTKLVKQADVLMLLYLLEDKFPLSVIKSNYEFYISRTLHKSSLSAPIHSLIAAKCADLHRAYVLFNVSLRTDISNLYGNTAAGVHAASLGGTWQALIFGFCGIRFRDNTIFVNPNLPYSWRRVNFSLTYRKSLINFELTNDCVKIKISYRGKKKFKVIVFGEKKEEIKSGYFYKFFKEYKEKKEDYY
;
A
#
# COMPACT_ATOMS: atom_id res chain seq x y z
N GLN A 1 -13.49 -0.77 -19.69
CA GLN A 1 -12.36 -1.25 -20.52
C GLN A 1 -12.49 -2.74 -20.83
N LEU A 2 -12.47 -3.61 -19.81
CA LEU A 2 -12.58 -5.08 -19.97
C LEU A 2 -13.72 -5.57 -20.90
N TYR A 3 -14.91 -4.96 -20.82
CA TYR A 3 -16.04 -5.30 -21.69
C TYR A 3 -15.68 -5.21 -23.19
N PHE A 4 -15.02 -4.12 -23.59
CA PHE A 4 -14.65 -3.87 -24.98
C PHE A 4 -13.45 -4.74 -25.40
N GLU A 5 -12.51 -5.00 -24.49
CA GLU A 5 -11.39 -5.91 -24.73
C GLU A 5 -11.89 -7.33 -24.98
N LEU A 6 -12.78 -7.86 -24.13
CA LEU A 6 -13.36 -9.19 -24.33
C LEU A 6 -14.18 -9.28 -25.62
N LYS A 7 -14.96 -8.24 -25.94
CA LYS A 7 -15.74 -8.17 -27.19
C LYS A 7 -14.85 -8.26 -28.44
N LYS A 8 -13.64 -7.68 -28.39
CA LYS A 8 -12.67 -7.69 -29.49
C LYS A 8 -11.86 -8.98 -29.53
N GLU A 9 -11.32 -9.41 -28.39
CA GLU A 9 -10.27 -10.42 -28.32
C GLU A 9 -10.78 -11.84 -27.99
N LYS A 10 -11.95 -11.97 -27.35
CA LYS A 10 -12.50 -13.25 -26.87
C LYS A 10 -14.02 -13.33 -27.07
N LYS A 11 -14.46 -13.26 -28.33
CA LYS A 11 -15.89 -13.17 -28.71
C LYS A 11 -16.79 -14.24 -28.10
N GLU A 12 -16.37 -15.51 -28.10
CA GLU A 12 -17.17 -16.61 -27.54
C GLU A 12 -17.38 -16.44 -26.03
N LEU A 13 -16.30 -16.18 -25.29
CA LEU A 13 -16.36 -15.91 -23.86
C LEU A 13 -17.22 -14.68 -23.56
N PHE A 14 -17.05 -13.61 -24.35
CA PHE A 14 -17.84 -12.39 -24.24
C PHE A 14 -19.33 -12.68 -24.42
N ASN A 15 -19.73 -13.38 -25.49
CA ASN A 15 -21.14 -13.69 -25.76
C ASN A 15 -21.75 -14.54 -24.63
N ARG A 16 -21.02 -15.56 -24.17
CA ARG A 16 -21.45 -16.42 -23.06
C ARG A 16 -21.64 -15.62 -21.77
N LEU A 17 -20.67 -14.79 -21.39
CA LEU A 17 -20.76 -13.96 -20.18
C LEU A 17 -21.87 -12.91 -20.31
N LYS A 18 -21.98 -12.25 -21.45
CA LYS A 18 -23.01 -11.25 -21.73
C LYS A 18 -24.40 -11.86 -21.57
N HIS A 19 -24.62 -13.06 -22.11
CA HIS A 19 -25.87 -13.79 -21.98
C HIS A 19 -26.14 -14.19 -20.52
N ASN A 20 -25.21 -14.88 -19.86
CA ASN A 20 -25.41 -15.41 -18.52
C ASN A 20 -25.60 -14.31 -17.46
N LEU A 21 -25.00 -13.14 -17.65
CA LEU A 21 -25.14 -11.99 -16.76
C LEU A 21 -26.30 -11.06 -17.15
N GLY A 22 -26.99 -11.31 -18.26
CA GLY A 22 -28.01 -10.40 -18.80
C GLY A 22 -27.48 -9.01 -19.16
N LEU A 23 -26.17 -8.89 -19.43
CA LEU A 23 -25.49 -7.60 -19.53
C LEU A 23 -25.79 -6.90 -20.86
N THR A 24 -26.22 -5.65 -20.81
CA THR A 24 -26.55 -4.87 -22.02
C THR A 24 -25.44 -3.88 -22.40
N ASP A 25 -25.28 -3.58 -23.71
CA ASP A 25 -24.35 -2.51 -24.12
C ASP A 25 -24.80 -1.13 -23.58
N LYS A 26 -26.10 -0.94 -23.34
CA LYS A 26 -26.66 0.30 -22.76
C LYS A 26 -26.17 0.51 -21.33
N GLU A 27 -26.25 -0.53 -20.51
CA GLU A 27 -25.78 -0.50 -19.13
C GLU A 27 -24.28 -0.21 -19.02
N VAL A 28 -23.45 -0.84 -19.87
CA VAL A 28 -22.01 -0.58 -19.88
C VAL A 28 -21.67 0.86 -20.30
N ARG A 29 -22.42 1.43 -21.24
CA ARG A 29 -22.30 2.86 -21.59
C ARG A 29 -22.68 3.75 -20.41
N GLU A 30 -23.73 3.38 -19.68
CA GLU A 30 -24.18 4.12 -18.51
C GLU A 30 -23.16 4.08 -17.37
N TRP A 31 -22.51 2.93 -17.10
CA TRP A 31 -21.41 2.87 -16.13
C TRP A 31 -20.26 3.82 -16.46
N LYS A 32 -19.92 3.96 -17.75
CA LYS A 32 -18.89 4.90 -18.21
C LYS A 32 -19.32 6.35 -17.99
N ARG A 33 -20.61 6.66 -18.18
CA ARG A 33 -21.17 7.99 -17.91
C ARG A 33 -21.13 8.28 -16.41
N ILE A 34 -21.62 7.36 -15.58
CA ILE A 34 -21.61 7.50 -14.11
C ILE A 34 -20.18 7.69 -13.62
N SER A 35 -19.22 6.86 -14.04
CA SER A 35 -17.84 6.95 -13.56
C SER A 35 -17.16 8.29 -13.90
N SER A 36 -17.53 8.93 -15.02
CA SER A 36 -17.06 10.29 -15.35
C SER A 36 -17.69 11.41 -14.53
N LEU A 37 -18.79 11.12 -13.83
CA LEU A 37 -19.56 12.09 -13.05
C LEU A 37 -19.48 11.85 -11.54
N ILE A 38 -18.82 10.78 -11.08
CA ILE A 38 -18.59 10.54 -9.65
C ILE A 38 -17.79 11.72 -9.09
N TYR A 39 -18.38 12.41 -8.13
CA TYR A 39 -17.72 13.45 -7.38
C TYR A 39 -16.54 12.88 -6.60
N PHE A 40 -15.38 13.53 -6.71
CA PHE A 40 -14.16 13.15 -6.02
C PHE A 40 -13.64 14.37 -5.24
N PRO A 41 -13.67 14.35 -3.89
CA PRO A 41 -13.42 15.54 -3.07
C PRO A 41 -11.91 15.82 -2.94
N PHE A 42 -11.29 16.26 -4.03
CA PHE A 42 -9.86 16.55 -4.11
C PHE A 42 -9.58 18.04 -4.32
N ASP A 43 -8.83 18.64 -3.40
CA ASP A 43 -8.34 20.01 -3.54
C ASP A 43 -6.96 20.02 -4.20
N LYS A 44 -6.88 20.60 -5.40
CA LYS A 44 -5.63 20.72 -6.16
C LYS A 44 -4.58 21.60 -5.48
N LYS A 45 -4.99 22.59 -4.67
CA LYS A 45 -4.06 23.53 -4.01
C LYS A 45 -3.33 22.85 -2.85
N THR A 46 -4.09 22.27 -1.93
CA THR A 46 -3.53 21.55 -0.77
C THR A 46 -3.06 20.13 -1.12
N LYS A 47 -3.51 19.59 -2.27
CA LYS A 47 -3.34 18.19 -2.69
C LYS A 47 -4.01 17.19 -1.75
N LEU A 48 -4.97 17.63 -0.94
CA LEU A 48 -5.69 16.78 0.00
C LEU A 48 -6.95 16.21 -0.64
N ILE A 49 -7.23 14.95 -0.32
CA ILE A 49 -8.51 14.30 -0.59
C ILE A 49 -9.29 14.37 0.73
N GLU A 50 -10.48 14.98 0.70
CA GLU A 50 -11.36 14.99 1.86
C GLU A 50 -11.97 13.59 2.05
N GLN A 51 -11.99 13.07 3.28
CA GLN A 51 -12.46 11.71 3.57
C GLN A 51 -13.94 11.53 3.21
N PHE A 52 -14.75 12.55 3.51
CA PHE A 52 -16.15 12.69 3.13
C PHE A 52 -16.51 14.17 3.15
N GLU A 53 -17.58 14.54 2.46
CA GLU A 53 -18.00 15.95 2.37
C GLU A 53 -18.19 16.58 3.76
N GLY A 54 -17.45 17.65 4.03
CA GLY A 54 -17.52 18.39 5.29
C GLY A 54 -16.61 17.86 6.41
N TYR A 55 -15.85 16.79 6.17
CA TYR A 55 -14.86 16.28 7.12
C TYR A 55 -13.84 17.34 7.56
N PHE A 56 -13.39 18.22 6.66
CA PHE A 56 -12.44 19.27 7.00
C PHE A 56 -13.01 20.34 7.95
N LYS A 57 -14.33 20.43 8.09
CA LYS A 57 -15.02 21.33 9.03
C LYS A 57 -15.14 20.75 10.45
N LEU A 58 -14.86 19.45 10.63
CA LEU A 58 -14.92 18.81 11.94
C LEU A 58 -13.84 19.32 12.88
N LYS A 59 -14.05 19.09 14.18
CA LYS A 59 -13.10 19.51 15.22
C LYS A 59 -11.78 18.76 15.05
N ASP A 60 -10.70 19.51 14.86
CA ASP A 60 -9.37 18.93 14.83
C ASP A 60 -8.87 18.69 16.26
N ILE A 61 -8.46 17.46 16.55
CA ILE A 61 -7.98 17.07 17.88
C ILE A 61 -6.57 16.53 17.72
N LYS A 62 -5.63 17.16 18.43
CA LYS A 62 -4.25 16.69 18.48
C LYS A 62 -4.13 15.48 19.39
N ILE A 63 -3.61 14.38 18.84
CA ILE A 63 -3.14 13.24 19.62
C ILE A 63 -1.79 13.64 20.22
N VAL A 64 -1.71 13.71 21.54
CA VAL A 64 -0.50 14.17 22.26
C VAL A 64 0.17 13.07 23.08
N ARG A 65 -0.44 11.88 23.15
CA ARG A 65 0.05 10.75 23.95
C ARG A 65 -0.07 9.45 23.15
N THR A 66 0.91 8.58 23.34
CA THR A 66 0.88 7.19 22.90
C THR A 66 1.08 6.26 24.09
N ASP A 67 0.71 5.00 23.94
CA ASP A 67 1.13 3.95 24.87
C ASP A 67 2.59 3.53 24.59
N GLU A 68 3.07 2.54 25.34
CA GLU A 68 4.40 1.94 25.21
C GLU A 68 4.68 1.30 23.85
N ASN A 69 3.63 0.99 23.07
CA ASN A 69 3.74 0.42 21.73
C ASN A 69 3.63 1.51 20.64
N GLY A 70 3.58 2.78 21.02
CA GLY A 70 3.43 3.90 20.09
C GLY A 70 1.99 4.09 19.57
N MET A 71 1.00 3.42 20.17
CA MET A 71 -0.39 3.54 19.76
C MET A 71 -1.03 4.79 20.35
N PRO A 72 -1.75 5.60 19.54
CA PRO A 72 -2.47 6.77 20.00
C PRO A 72 -3.42 6.51 21.17
N LEU A 73 -3.23 7.28 22.25
CA LEU A 73 -4.15 7.32 23.37
C LEU A 73 -5.15 8.45 23.18
N LEU A 74 -6.43 8.10 23.23
CA LEU A 74 -7.51 9.08 23.18
C LEU A 74 -7.50 9.92 24.46
N LEU A 75 -7.77 11.23 24.33
CA LEU A 75 -7.92 12.09 25.51
C LEU A 75 -9.10 11.59 26.36
N PRO A 76 -8.97 11.49 27.70
CA PRO A 76 -10.04 11.00 28.57
C PRO A 76 -11.38 11.76 28.43
N ALA A 77 -11.32 13.03 28.02
CA ALA A 77 -12.49 13.87 27.78
C ALA A 77 -13.31 13.49 26.52
N ILE A 78 -12.74 12.73 25.58
CA ILE A 78 -13.41 12.36 24.32
C ILE A 78 -14.10 11.02 24.50
N LYS A 79 -15.42 11.00 24.42
CA LYS A 79 -16.23 9.79 24.48
C LYS A 79 -16.48 9.25 23.07
N PRO A 80 -16.83 7.96 22.91
CA PRO A 80 -17.13 7.37 21.59
C PRO A 80 -18.17 8.17 20.78
N LYS A 81 -19.20 8.73 21.45
CA LYS A 81 -20.23 9.56 20.82
C LYS A 81 -19.70 10.87 20.22
N ASP A 82 -18.55 11.35 20.69
CA ASP A 82 -17.96 12.61 20.25
C ASP A 82 -17.15 12.44 18.97
N LEU A 83 -16.66 11.22 18.68
CA LEU A 83 -15.75 10.94 17.57
C LEU A 83 -16.28 11.40 16.21
N LYS A 84 -17.60 11.28 15.97
CA LYS A 84 -18.26 11.72 14.73
C LYS A 84 -18.17 13.23 14.45
N TYR A 85 -17.86 14.03 15.47
CA TYR A 85 -17.67 15.47 15.35
C TYR A 85 -16.20 15.89 15.23
N THR A 86 -15.29 14.92 15.14
CA THR A 86 -13.85 15.15 15.13
C THR A 86 -13.20 14.62 13.85
N LYS A 87 -12.00 15.10 13.57
CA LYS A 87 -11.18 14.58 12.47
C LYS A 87 -10.49 13.25 12.78
N LEU A 88 -10.66 12.69 13.99
CA LEU A 88 -10.03 11.43 14.37
C LEU A 88 -10.62 10.27 13.58
N VAL A 89 -9.76 9.45 12.98
CA VAL A 89 -10.16 8.30 12.18
C VAL A 89 -9.74 6.99 12.82
N LYS A 90 -10.59 5.96 12.72
CA LYS A 90 -10.32 4.65 13.33
C LYS A 90 -9.12 3.94 12.67
N GLN A 91 -9.05 4.02 11.34
CA GLN A 91 -8.12 3.26 10.51
C GLN A 91 -7.86 3.97 9.17
N ALA A 92 -7.07 3.34 8.29
CA ALA A 92 -6.77 3.92 6.98
C ALA A 92 -8.06 4.00 6.14
N ASP A 93 -8.32 5.18 5.59
CA ASP A 93 -9.47 5.46 4.71
C ASP A 93 -8.97 6.07 3.40
N VAL A 94 -8.75 7.39 3.34
CA VAL A 94 -8.08 8.06 2.21
C VAL A 94 -6.72 7.43 1.92
N LEU A 95 -5.98 7.07 2.97
CA LEU A 95 -4.71 6.37 2.83
C LEU A 95 -4.86 4.96 2.22
N MET A 96 -5.97 4.27 2.48
CA MET A 96 -6.26 2.97 1.85
C MET A 96 -6.54 3.13 0.35
N LEU A 97 -7.31 4.15 -0.05
CA LEU A 97 -7.51 4.51 -1.46
C LEU A 97 -6.16 4.76 -2.16
N LEU A 98 -5.31 5.57 -1.53
CA LEU A 98 -4.00 5.91 -2.07
C LEU A 98 -3.04 4.73 -2.14
N TYR A 99 -3.19 3.72 -1.28
CA TYR A 99 -2.46 2.47 -1.39
C TYR A 99 -2.97 1.62 -2.57
N LEU A 100 -4.27 1.36 -2.64
CA LEU A 100 -4.86 0.46 -3.64
C LEU A 100 -4.75 1.00 -5.07
N LEU A 101 -4.83 2.33 -5.23
CA LEU A 101 -4.79 3.04 -6.51
C LEU A 101 -3.57 3.96 -6.60
N GLU A 102 -2.46 3.61 -5.97
CA GLU A 102 -1.24 4.44 -5.93
C GLU A 102 -0.70 4.83 -7.32
N ASP A 103 -1.08 4.10 -8.38
CA ASP A 103 -0.70 4.38 -9.76
C ASP A 103 -1.45 5.57 -10.37
N LYS A 104 -2.57 5.97 -9.76
CA LYS A 104 -3.41 7.08 -10.19
C LYS A 104 -3.05 8.41 -9.55
N PHE A 105 -2.13 8.41 -8.59
CA PHE A 105 -1.78 9.60 -7.82
C PHE A 105 -0.27 9.89 -7.89
N PRO A 106 0.13 11.15 -8.12
CA PRO A 106 1.52 11.57 -7.94
C PRO A 106 1.99 11.34 -6.50
N LEU A 107 3.27 11.01 -6.31
CA LEU A 107 3.84 10.82 -4.97
C LEU A 107 3.62 12.04 -4.06
N SER A 108 3.60 13.26 -4.61
CA SER A 108 3.32 14.45 -3.81
C SER A 108 1.92 14.47 -3.21
N VAL A 109 0.90 13.92 -3.91
CA VAL A 109 -0.46 13.81 -3.38
C VAL A 109 -0.50 12.78 -2.26
N ILE A 110 0.17 11.63 -2.47
CA ILE A 110 0.29 10.60 -1.44
C ILE A 110 0.94 11.16 -0.17
N LYS A 111 2.07 11.88 -0.31
CA LYS A 111 2.76 12.53 0.82
C LYS A 111 1.90 13.55 1.54
N SER A 112 1.22 14.46 0.81
CA SER A 112 0.33 15.45 1.43
C SER A 112 -0.79 14.81 2.26
N ASN A 113 -1.42 13.75 1.74
CA ASN A 113 -2.47 13.04 2.47
C ASN A 113 -1.90 12.20 3.61
N TYR A 114 -0.72 11.59 3.44
CA TYR A 114 -0.03 10.86 4.51
C TYR A 114 0.20 11.77 5.71
N GLU A 115 0.85 12.92 5.53
CA GLU A 115 1.13 13.87 6.61
C GLU A 115 -0.15 14.38 7.28
N PHE A 116 -1.22 14.58 6.51
CA PHE A 116 -2.49 15.01 7.04
C PHE A 116 -3.17 13.91 7.88
N TYR A 117 -3.28 12.69 7.36
CA TYR A 117 -4.09 11.64 7.99
C TYR A 117 -3.34 10.86 9.07
N ILE A 118 -2.02 10.71 8.98
CA ILE A 118 -1.23 9.91 9.95
C ILE A 118 -1.40 10.44 11.38
N SER A 119 -1.40 11.76 11.57
CA SER A 119 -1.55 12.38 12.89
C SER A 119 -2.98 12.39 13.42
N ARG A 120 -3.95 11.89 12.63
CA ARG A 120 -5.38 11.86 12.93
C ARG A 120 -5.91 10.45 13.07
N THR A 121 -5.10 9.42 12.80
CA THR A 121 -5.51 8.03 12.92
C THR A 121 -5.27 7.49 14.32
N LEU A 122 -6.30 6.89 14.93
CA LEU A 122 -6.24 6.30 16.27
C LEU A 122 -5.77 4.84 16.28
N HIS A 123 -5.64 4.23 15.11
CA HIS A 123 -5.28 2.83 14.93
C HIS A 123 -6.13 1.86 15.77
N LYS A 124 -7.43 2.14 15.96
CA LYS A 124 -8.37 1.30 16.74
C LYS A 124 -8.88 0.08 15.96
N SER A 125 -8.10 -0.37 14.98
CA SER A 125 -8.37 -1.53 14.12
C SER A 125 -7.03 -2.15 13.74
N SER A 126 -6.91 -3.47 13.85
CA SER A 126 -5.69 -4.20 13.49
C SER A 126 -5.31 -4.06 12.01
N LEU A 127 -6.25 -3.67 11.14
CA LEU A 127 -5.98 -3.34 9.74
C LEU A 127 -5.18 -2.04 9.57
N SER A 128 -5.15 -1.18 10.59
CA SER A 128 -4.66 0.19 10.45
C SER A 128 -3.14 0.29 10.38
N ALA A 129 -2.45 -0.28 11.37
CA ALA A 129 -1.00 -0.21 11.50
C ALA A 129 -0.24 -0.70 10.24
N PRO A 130 -0.54 -1.88 9.64
CA PRO A 130 0.21 -2.34 8.48
C PRO A 130 0.06 -1.44 7.24
N ILE A 131 -1.13 -0.86 7.01
CA ILE A 131 -1.34 0.05 5.87
C ILE A 131 -0.60 1.37 6.06
N HIS A 132 -0.61 1.92 7.28
CA HIS A 132 0.13 3.15 7.57
C HIS A 132 1.64 2.91 7.55
N SER A 133 2.12 1.75 8.01
CA SER A 133 3.52 1.35 7.89
C SER A 133 3.98 1.34 6.42
N LEU A 134 3.19 0.71 5.55
CA LEU A 134 3.45 0.65 4.11
C LEU A 134 3.55 2.05 3.49
N ILE A 135 2.59 2.93 3.80
CA ILE A 135 2.53 4.27 3.21
C ILE A 135 3.63 5.17 3.79
N ALA A 136 3.94 5.05 5.08
CA ALA A 136 5.05 5.76 5.70
C ALA A 136 6.38 5.39 5.01
N ALA A 137 6.63 4.08 4.79
CA ALA A 137 7.81 3.62 4.06
C ALA A 137 7.87 4.20 2.63
N LYS A 138 6.72 4.25 1.93
CA LYS A 138 6.59 4.88 0.60
C LYS A 138 6.87 6.39 0.63
N CYS A 139 6.51 7.06 1.73
CA CYS A 139 6.75 8.49 1.93
C CYS A 139 8.16 8.80 2.45
N ALA A 140 8.99 7.77 2.67
CA ALA A 140 10.31 7.83 3.29
C ALA A 140 10.31 8.24 4.78
N ASP A 141 9.19 8.12 5.48
CA ASP A 141 9.14 8.20 6.94
C ASP A 141 9.41 6.81 7.54
N LEU A 142 10.69 6.41 7.51
CA LEU A 142 11.10 5.07 7.94
C LEU A 142 10.88 4.83 9.44
N HIS A 143 11.03 5.87 10.26
CA HIS A 143 10.84 5.77 11.70
C HIS A 143 9.39 5.39 12.03
N ARG A 144 8.40 6.16 11.53
CA ARG A 144 6.99 5.80 11.76
C ARG A 144 6.62 4.50 11.06
N ALA A 145 7.19 4.24 9.89
CA ALA A 145 6.97 2.97 9.18
C ALA A 145 7.34 1.77 10.06
N TYR A 146 8.51 1.81 10.71
CA TYR A 146 9.00 0.72 11.54
C TYR A 146 8.26 0.58 12.87
N VAL A 147 7.92 1.69 13.52
CA VAL A 147 7.07 1.67 14.73
C VAL A 147 5.74 0.95 14.42
N LEU A 148 5.06 1.35 13.35
CA LEU A 148 3.78 0.76 12.96
C LEU A 148 3.90 -0.67 12.43
N PHE A 149 5.04 -1.01 11.83
CA PHE A 149 5.35 -2.39 11.44
C PHE A 149 5.49 -3.30 12.67
N ASN A 150 6.14 -2.81 13.73
CA ASN A 150 6.26 -3.56 14.98
C ASN A 150 4.90 -3.74 15.69
N VAL A 151 4.04 -2.72 15.65
CA VAL A 151 2.65 -2.87 16.09
C VAL A 151 1.97 -4.01 15.33
N SER A 152 2.07 -4.02 13.99
CA SER A 152 1.39 -5.04 13.18
C SER A 152 1.98 -6.45 13.34
N LEU A 153 3.28 -6.57 13.63
CA LEU A 153 3.95 -7.83 13.97
C LEU A 153 3.50 -8.38 15.32
N ARG A 154 3.30 -7.49 16.30
CA ARG A 154 3.02 -7.85 17.69
C ARG A 154 1.53 -7.88 18.02
N THR A 155 0.65 -7.51 17.08
CA THR A 155 -0.82 -7.47 17.24
C THR A 155 -1.36 -8.61 18.11
N ASP A 156 -1.11 -9.86 17.68
CA ASP A 156 -1.62 -11.04 18.39
C ASP A 156 -0.67 -11.54 19.48
N ILE A 157 0.64 -11.54 19.23
CA ILE A 157 1.66 -12.04 20.18
C ILE A 157 1.64 -11.25 21.49
N SER A 158 1.41 -9.95 21.42
CA SER A 158 1.34 -9.04 22.57
C SER A 158 -0.10 -8.65 22.94
N ASN A 159 -1.11 -9.26 22.33
CA ASN A 159 -2.53 -8.97 22.57
C ASN A 159 -2.85 -7.46 22.55
N LEU A 160 -2.31 -6.71 21.58
CA LEU A 160 -2.32 -5.23 21.60
C LEU A 160 -3.73 -4.63 21.54
N TYR A 161 -4.71 -5.38 21.02
CA TYR A 161 -6.12 -4.96 20.96
C TYR A 161 -6.97 -5.57 22.08
N GLY A 162 -6.38 -6.39 22.96
CA GLY A 162 -7.06 -6.99 24.11
C GLY A 162 -8.03 -8.13 23.79
N ASN A 163 -8.09 -8.58 22.53
CA ASN A 163 -9.10 -9.50 22.03
C ASN A 163 -8.52 -10.69 21.24
N THR A 164 -7.22 -10.98 21.34
CA THR A 164 -6.59 -12.13 20.63
C THR A 164 -7.21 -13.47 21.03
N ALA A 165 -7.76 -13.60 22.24
CA ALA A 165 -8.49 -14.79 22.66
C ALA A 165 -9.75 -15.08 21.81
N ALA A 166 -10.29 -14.08 21.11
CA ALA A 166 -11.40 -14.25 20.18
C ALA A 166 -10.97 -14.75 18.78
N GLY A 167 -9.67 -14.86 18.53
CA GLY A 167 -9.09 -15.31 17.27
C GLY A 167 -7.97 -14.41 16.76
N VAL A 168 -7.15 -14.95 15.85
CA VAL A 168 -6.05 -14.21 15.22
C VAL A 168 -6.57 -13.12 14.29
N HIS A 169 -5.86 -11.99 14.23
CA HIS A 169 -6.21 -10.90 13.32
C HIS A 169 -5.69 -11.19 11.91
N ALA A 170 -6.36 -12.10 11.18
CA ALA A 170 -5.93 -12.56 9.85
C ALA A 170 -5.63 -11.43 8.85
N ALA A 171 -6.45 -10.36 8.85
CA ALA A 171 -6.21 -9.19 8.01
C ALA A 171 -4.92 -8.44 8.40
N SER A 172 -4.59 -8.37 9.69
CA SER A 172 -3.33 -7.80 10.17
C SER A 172 -2.14 -8.63 9.72
N LEU A 173 -2.22 -9.96 9.76
CA LEU A 173 -1.14 -10.85 9.31
C LEU A 173 -0.82 -10.64 7.83
N GLY A 174 -1.85 -10.64 6.97
CA GLY A 174 -1.70 -10.34 5.55
C GLY A 174 -1.22 -8.90 5.31
N GLY A 175 -1.67 -7.95 6.12
CA GLY A 175 -1.20 -6.56 6.11
C GLY A 175 0.28 -6.42 6.45
N THR A 176 0.77 -7.14 7.47
CA THR A 176 2.18 -7.14 7.89
C THR A 176 3.07 -7.66 6.76
N TRP A 177 2.66 -8.74 6.08
CA TRP A 177 3.37 -9.21 4.88
C TRP A 177 3.39 -8.14 3.78
N GLN A 178 2.27 -7.46 3.53
CA GLN A 178 2.20 -6.37 2.55
C GLN A 178 3.09 -5.18 2.94
N ALA A 179 3.13 -4.79 4.22
CA ALA A 179 4.00 -3.72 4.70
C ALA A 179 5.49 -4.05 4.45
N LEU A 180 5.90 -5.30 4.64
CA LEU A 180 7.26 -5.74 4.31
C LEU A 180 7.54 -5.69 2.80
N ILE A 181 6.70 -6.37 2.01
CA ILE A 181 6.97 -6.59 0.58
C ILE A 181 6.68 -5.35 -0.27
N PHE A 182 5.56 -4.68 0.00
CA PHE A 182 5.10 -3.52 -0.74
C PHE A 182 5.43 -2.18 -0.06
N GLY A 183 5.75 -2.17 1.24
CA GLY A 183 6.31 -0.99 1.90
C GLY A 183 7.82 -0.97 1.76
N PHE A 184 8.51 -1.62 2.69
CA PHE A 184 9.96 -1.56 2.84
C PHE A 184 10.72 -2.12 1.62
N CYS A 185 10.31 -3.25 1.06
CA CYS A 185 10.99 -3.82 -0.12
C CYS A 185 10.64 -3.08 -1.42
N GLY A 186 9.60 -2.22 -1.40
CA GLY A 186 9.19 -1.41 -2.54
C GLY A 186 8.82 -2.20 -3.79
N ILE A 187 8.32 -3.43 -3.66
CA ILE A 187 7.97 -4.28 -4.80
C ILE A 187 6.66 -3.83 -5.43
N ARG A 188 6.60 -3.63 -6.76
CA ARG A 188 5.34 -3.50 -7.50
C ARG A 188 5.35 -4.30 -8.79
N PHE A 189 4.17 -4.73 -9.21
CA PHE A 189 3.95 -5.34 -10.51
C PHE A 189 2.92 -4.51 -11.28
N ARG A 190 3.33 -3.84 -12.35
CA ARG A 190 2.44 -2.99 -13.16
C ARG A 190 2.89 -3.00 -14.61
N ASP A 191 1.96 -3.03 -15.56
CA ASP A 191 2.25 -2.94 -17.00
C ASP A 191 3.35 -3.92 -17.46
N ASN A 192 3.28 -5.16 -16.98
CA ASN A 192 4.25 -6.23 -17.24
C ASN A 192 5.68 -5.91 -16.77
N THR A 193 5.83 -4.96 -15.85
CA THR A 193 7.09 -4.47 -15.31
C THR A 193 7.15 -4.75 -13.81
N ILE A 194 8.32 -5.20 -13.36
CA ILE A 194 8.64 -5.46 -11.95
C ILE A 194 9.39 -4.22 -11.44
N PHE A 195 8.83 -3.53 -10.45
CA PHE A 195 9.50 -2.41 -9.79
C PHE A 195 10.07 -2.89 -8.47
N VAL A 196 11.30 -2.48 -8.17
CA VAL A 196 12.00 -2.81 -6.93
C VAL A 196 12.71 -1.57 -6.43
N ASN A 197 12.23 -1.00 -5.34
CA ASN A 197 12.83 0.19 -4.73
C ASN A 197 12.90 0.01 -3.20
N PRO A 198 13.85 -0.78 -2.69
CA PRO A 198 13.94 -1.05 -1.27
C PRO A 198 14.30 0.23 -0.50
N ASN A 199 13.61 0.43 0.61
CA ASN A 199 13.88 1.43 1.62
C ASN A 199 13.73 0.74 2.98
N LEU A 200 14.80 0.07 3.42
CA LEU A 200 14.82 -0.79 4.59
C LEU A 200 15.33 -0.02 5.81
N PRO A 201 14.82 -0.32 7.03
CA PRO A 201 15.48 0.05 8.27
C PRO A 201 16.97 -0.27 8.24
N TYR A 202 17.84 0.65 8.66
CA TYR A 202 19.30 0.42 8.64
C TYR A 202 19.76 -0.72 9.56
N SER A 203 18.94 -1.07 10.56
CA SER A 203 19.14 -2.26 11.40
C SER A 203 18.97 -3.57 10.62
N TRP A 204 18.27 -3.56 9.48
CA TRP A 204 18.07 -4.73 8.63
C TRP A 204 19.22 -4.89 7.63
N ARG A 205 20.08 -5.89 7.87
CA ARG A 205 21.22 -6.16 6.98
C ARG A 205 20.80 -6.60 5.58
N ARG A 206 19.71 -7.36 5.48
CA ARG A 206 19.21 -7.97 4.24
C ARG A 206 17.82 -8.56 4.41
N VAL A 207 17.01 -8.53 3.35
CA VAL A 207 15.71 -9.22 3.27
C VAL A 207 15.71 -10.15 2.07
N ASN A 208 15.34 -11.42 2.29
CA ASN A 208 15.27 -12.46 1.27
C ASN A 208 13.86 -13.04 1.21
N PHE A 209 13.29 -13.13 0.01
CA PHE A 209 11.96 -13.72 -0.19
C PHE A 209 11.76 -14.15 -1.64
N SER A 210 10.66 -14.84 -1.91
CA SER A 210 10.28 -15.25 -3.26
C SER A 210 8.82 -14.94 -3.55
N LEU A 211 8.51 -14.56 -4.78
CA LEU A 211 7.15 -14.31 -5.25
C LEU A 211 6.90 -15.05 -6.56
N THR A 212 5.69 -15.57 -6.73
CA THR A 212 5.25 -16.13 -8.02
C THR A 212 4.49 -15.07 -8.80
N TYR A 213 5.03 -14.63 -9.93
CA TYR A 213 4.39 -13.67 -10.82
C TYR A 213 4.29 -14.26 -12.23
N ARG A 214 3.06 -14.34 -12.76
CA ARG A 214 2.77 -14.86 -14.11
C ARG A 214 3.48 -16.19 -14.40
N LYS A 215 3.29 -17.17 -13.51
CA LYS A 215 3.89 -18.52 -13.55
C LYS A 215 5.43 -18.55 -13.47
N SER A 216 6.04 -17.45 -13.02
CA SER A 216 7.50 -17.33 -12.85
C SER A 216 7.80 -17.15 -11.37
N LEU A 217 8.68 -17.99 -10.81
CA LEU A 217 9.17 -17.84 -9.44
C LEU A 217 10.31 -16.84 -9.46
N ILE A 218 10.18 -15.75 -8.72
CA ILE A 218 11.17 -14.69 -8.63
C ILE A 218 11.75 -14.71 -7.22
N ASN A 219 13.05 -14.93 -7.10
CA ASN A 219 13.79 -14.81 -5.85
C ASN A 219 14.38 -13.41 -5.75
N PHE A 220 14.15 -12.75 -4.62
CA PHE A 220 14.70 -11.44 -4.29
C PHE A 220 15.64 -11.56 -3.10
N GLU A 221 16.81 -10.92 -3.21
CA GLU A 221 17.68 -10.60 -2.08
C GLU A 221 17.94 -9.10 -2.11
N LEU A 222 17.48 -8.39 -1.08
CA LEU A 222 17.48 -6.93 -1.03
C LEU A 222 18.30 -6.42 0.15
N THR A 223 19.01 -5.33 -0.11
CA THR A 223 19.64 -4.42 0.87
C THR A 223 19.31 -2.99 0.43
N ASN A 224 19.67 -1.97 1.21
CA ASN A 224 19.48 -0.56 0.78
C ASN A 224 20.31 -0.19 -0.45
N ASP A 225 21.46 -0.84 -0.65
CA ASP A 225 22.41 -0.47 -1.71
C ASP A 225 22.43 -1.46 -2.90
N CYS A 226 21.83 -2.65 -2.73
CA CYS A 226 21.93 -3.73 -3.69
C CYS A 226 20.63 -4.55 -3.76
N VAL A 227 20.19 -4.80 -5.00
CA VAL A 227 19.06 -5.67 -5.34
C VAL A 227 19.57 -6.83 -6.17
N LYS A 228 19.26 -8.06 -5.74
CA LYS A 228 19.56 -9.29 -6.46
C LYS A 228 18.27 -9.97 -6.86
N ILE A 229 18.18 -10.37 -8.14
CA ILE A 229 16.98 -10.99 -8.71
C ILE A 229 17.37 -12.24 -9.49
N LYS A 230 16.68 -13.34 -9.22
CA LYS A 230 16.72 -14.57 -10.04
C LYS A 230 15.30 -14.94 -10.43
N ILE A 231 15.05 -15.11 -11.73
CA ILE A 231 13.73 -15.50 -12.24
C ILE A 231 13.80 -16.91 -12.81
N SER A 232 13.01 -17.81 -12.23
CA SER A 232 12.81 -19.18 -12.69
C SER A 232 11.48 -19.28 -13.45
N TYR A 233 11.54 -19.71 -14.72
CA TYR A 233 10.38 -19.91 -15.58
C TYR A 233 10.60 -21.16 -16.43
N ARG A 234 9.53 -21.92 -16.73
CA ARG A 234 9.59 -23.06 -17.66
C ARG A 234 9.78 -22.51 -19.08
N GLY A 235 11.03 -22.44 -19.53
CA GLY A 235 11.45 -21.89 -20.83
C GLY A 235 12.21 -20.56 -20.74
N LYS A 236 12.43 -19.92 -21.89
CA LYS A 236 13.08 -18.61 -21.98
C LYS A 236 12.04 -17.50 -22.07
N LYS A 237 12.03 -16.59 -21.10
CA LYS A 237 11.15 -15.42 -21.07
C LYS A 237 11.92 -14.19 -20.61
N LYS A 238 11.53 -13.04 -21.16
CA LYS A 238 12.10 -11.74 -20.79
C LYS A 238 11.15 -10.99 -19.85
N PHE A 239 11.72 -10.20 -18.95
CA PHE A 239 11.01 -9.42 -17.94
C PHE A 239 11.55 -8.00 -17.93
N LYS A 240 10.65 -7.02 -17.90
CA LYS A 240 11.01 -5.63 -17.68
C LYS A 240 11.14 -5.39 -16.19
N VAL A 241 12.25 -4.83 -15.76
CA VAL A 241 12.51 -4.51 -14.36
C VAL A 241 12.93 -3.05 -14.25
N ILE A 242 12.41 -2.35 -13.24
CA ILE A 242 12.86 -1.01 -12.86
C ILE A 242 13.36 -1.10 -11.42
N VAL A 243 14.66 -0.88 -11.23
CA VAL A 243 15.31 -0.93 -9.91
C VAL A 243 15.78 0.46 -9.51
N PHE A 244 15.56 0.81 -8.24
CA PHE A 244 15.91 2.12 -7.66
C PHE A 244 15.27 3.33 -8.38
N GLY A 245 14.16 3.12 -9.09
CA GLY A 245 13.44 4.19 -9.79
C GLY A 245 14.08 4.67 -11.11
N GLU A 246 15.28 4.21 -11.45
CA GLU A 246 16.09 4.78 -12.55
C GLU A 246 16.44 3.75 -13.63
N LYS A 247 16.78 2.51 -13.25
CA LYS A 247 17.33 1.51 -14.18
C LYS A 247 16.25 0.63 -14.76
N LYS A 248 15.79 0.97 -15.96
CA LYS A 248 14.92 0.09 -16.77
C LYS A 248 15.77 -0.92 -17.52
N GLU A 249 15.70 -2.18 -17.11
CA GLU A 249 16.41 -3.28 -17.76
C GLU A 249 15.47 -4.40 -18.21
N GLU A 250 15.91 -5.14 -19.21
CA GLU A 250 15.22 -6.34 -19.69
C GLU A 250 16.04 -7.57 -19.32
N ILE A 251 15.56 -8.33 -18.34
CA ILE A 251 16.25 -9.51 -17.81
C ILE A 251 15.62 -10.80 -18.31
N LYS A 252 16.45 -11.84 -18.49
CA LYS A 252 16.05 -13.18 -18.97
C LYS A 252 15.91 -14.17 -17.81
N SER A 253 14.92 -15.06 -17.87
CA SER A 253 14.82 -16.21 -16.95
C SER A 253 16.08 -17.08 -16.98
N GLY A 254 16.40 -17.71 -15.84
CA GLY A 254 17.55 -18.62 -15.68
C GLY A 254 18.87 -17.96 -15.29
N TYR A 255 18.95 -16.62 -15.32
CA TYR A 255 20.15 -15.87 -14.94
C TYR A 255 19.96 -15.13 -13.61
N PHE A 256 21.09 -14.80 -12.99
CA PHE A 256 21.16 -13.99 -11.78
C PHE A 256 21.57 -12.56 -12.14
N TYR A 257 20.82 -11.57 -11.65
CA TYR A 257 21.07 -10.16 -11.88
C TYR A 257 21.32 -9.45 -10.57
N LYS A 258 22.27 -8.52 -10.57
CA LYS A 258 22.64 -7.69 -9.42
C LYS A 258 22.66 -6.23 -9.84
N PHE A 259 21.90 -5.42 -9.13
CA PHE A 259 21.76 -3.98 -9.34
C PHE A 259 22.27 -3.25 -8.12
N PHE A 260 23.00 -2.17 -8.32
CA PHE A 260 23.52 -1.31 -7.25
C PHE A 260 22.93 0.09 -7.36
N LYS A 261 22.63 0.69 -6.21
CA LYS A 261 22.21 2.09 -6.09
C LYS A 261 23.41 2.99 -6.42
N GLU A 262 23.23 3.99 -7.26
CA GLU A 262 24.34 4.84 -7.74
C GLU A 262 24.89 5.77 -6.66
N TYR A 263 24.05 6.13 -5.68
CA TYR A 263 24.41 6.98 -4.56
C TYR A 263 24.00 6.32 -3.24
N LYS A 264 24.92 6.32 -2.27
CA LYS A 264 24.62 5.91 -0.89
C LYS A 264 23.97 7.09 -0.16
N GLU A 265 22.74 6.91 0.28
CA GLU A 265 22.10 7.85 1.20
C GLU A 265 22.85 7.84 2.55
N LYS A 266 22.89 8.99 3.22
CA LYS A 266 23.42 9.07 4.58
C LYS A 266 22.59 8.13 5.47
N LYS A 267 23.28 7.31 6.26
CA LYS A 267 22.66 6.55 7.34
C LYS A 267 21.99 7.54 8.27
N GLU A 268 20.69 7.42 8.43
CA GLU A 268 20.03 7.97 9.60
C GLU A 268 20.07 6.86 10.65
N ASP A 269 20.83 7.10 11.71
CA ASP A 269 20.82 6.25 12.89
C ASP A 269 19.49 6.47 13.62
N TYR A 270 18.47 5.78 13.15
CA TYR A 270 17.31 5.48 13.95
C TYR A 270 17.36 3.98 14.22
N TYR A 271 16.97 3.57 15.44
CA TYR A 271 17.08 2.26 16.11
C TYR A 271 18.29 2.13 17.05
#